data_AF-A0A9Q0QHB7-F1
#
_entry.id   AF-A0A9Q0QHB7-F1
#
_cell.length_a   1.000
_cell.length_b   1.000
_cell.length_c   1.000
_cell.angle_alpha   90.00
_cell.angle_beta   90.00
_cell.angle_gamma   90.00
#
_symmetry.space_group_name_H-M   'P 1'
#
loop_
_entity.id
_entity.type
_entity.pdbx_description
1 polymer ?
#
loop_
_entity_poly.entity_id
_entity_poly.type
_entity_poly.pdbx_seq_one_letter_code
_entity_poly.pdbx_strand_id
1 'polypeptide(L)'
;MGYPINRHPEFRYKTEFQSHEPEFDYLKSLEIEEKINKIRWCQTTNGALFLLSTNDKTIKYWKVQEKKVKKISEMNVDPSKPIGNGGIASSSNSSIGKQYLANGGDKYDLPRNDFSIPPGGFPSLRLPVVVTYDETSLMARCRRVYAHAHDYHINSISNN
;
A
#
# COMPACT_ATOMS: atom_id res chain seq x y z
N MET A 1 8.33 -38.39 39.36
CA MET A 1 8.56 -36.97 39.70
C MET A 1 8.35 -36.15 38.44
N GLY A 2 7.15 -35.59 38.25
CA GLY A 2 6.85 -34.74 37.10
C GLY A 2 7.39 -33.33 37.36
N TYR A 3 8.27 -32.85 36.47
CA TYR A 3 8.80 -31.49 36.57
C TYR A 3 7.65 -30.47 36.47
N PRO A 4 7.52 -29.51 37.40
CA PRO A 4 6.55 -28.44 37.23
C PRO A 4 6.98 -27.60 36.03
N ILE A 5 6.13 -27.49 35.03
CA ILE A 5 6.29 -26.52 33.93
C ILE A 5 6.07 -25.14 34.55
N ASN A 6 7.14 -24.60 35.12
CA ASN A 6 7.21 -23.26 35.71
C ASN A 6 7.96 -22.32 34.75
N ARG A 7 7.81 -22.52 33.44
CA ARG A 7 8.35 -21.61 32.43
C ARG A 7 7.25 -20.65 32.04
N HIS A 8 7.51 -19.36 32.25
CA HIS A 8 6.61 -18.30 31.84
C HIS A 8 6.39 -18.38 30.31
N PRO A 9 5.20 -18.05 29.80
CA PRO A 9 4.95 -18.06 28.37
C PRO A 9 5.95 -17.15 27.65
N GLU A 10 6.62 -17.68 26.62
CA GLU A 10 7.46 -16.88 25.74
C GLU A 10 6.57 -16.20 24.71
N PHE A 11 6.50 -14.87 24.76
CA PHE A 11 5.77 -14.08 23.78
C PHE A 11 6.70 -13.72 22.63
N ARG A 12 6.28 -14.03 21.41
CA ARG A 12 6.96 -13.63 20.18
C ARG A 12 6.10 -12.66 19.39
N TYR A 13 6.75 -11.76 18.67
CA TYR A 13 6.06 -10.89 17.74
C TYR A 13 5.26 -11.73 16.72
N LYS A 14 4.02 -11.31 16.47
CA LYS A 14 3.12 -11.98 15.54
C LYS A 14 2.81 -11.11 14.33
N THR A 15 2.25 -9.91 14.55
CA THR A 15 1.88 -8.96 13.50
C THR A 15 1.54 -7.61 14.12
N GLU A 16 1.56 -6.57 13.30
CA GLU A 16 1.11 -5.21 13.61
C GLU A 16 0.23 -4.69 12.48
N PHE A 17 -0.73 -3.84 12.82
CA PHE A 17 -1.54 -3.12 11.85
C PHE A 17 -2.19 -1.90 12.51
N GLN A 18 -2.39 -0.84 11.73
CA GLN A 18 -3.06 0.37 12.19
C GLN A 18 -4.58 0.13 12.26
N SER A 19 -5.17 0.34 13.44
CA SER A 19 -6.61 0.12 13.63
C SER A 19 -7.44 1.37 13.37
N HIS A 20 -7.07 2.52 13.92
CA HIS A 20 -7.82 3.78 13.81
C HIS A 20 -6.89 4.87 13.27
N GLU A 21 -7.45 5.89 12.66
CA GLU A 21 -6.71 7.07 12.23
C GLU A 21 -7.23 8.26 13.06
N PRO A 22 -6.42 9.31 13.29
CA PRO A 22 -6.90 10.55 13.85
C PRO A 22 -7.98 11.14 12.95
N GLU A 23 -9.09 11.60 13.54
CA GLU A 23 -10.20 12.23 12.83
C GLU A 23 -10.65 13.51 13.56
N PHE A 24 -11.35 14.40 12.85
CA PHE A 24 -11.98 15.57 13.46
C PHE A 24 -13.48 15.59 13.14
N ASP A 25 -14.32 15.77 14.16
CA ASP A 25 -15.76 16.00 14.00
C ASP A 25 -16.01 17.51 13.88
N TYR A 26 -16.35 17.97 12.67
CA TYR A 26 -16.60 19.39 12.40
C TYR A 26 -17.92 19.91 12.98
N LEU A 27 -18.90 19.03 13.23
CA LEU A 27 -20.20 19.43 13.77
C LEU A 27 -20.12 19.59 15.29
N LYS A 28 -19.38 18.69 15.95
CA LYS A 28 -19.14 18.72 17.39
C LYS A 28 -17.86 19.48 17.79
N SER A 29 -17.05 19.92 16.82
CA SER A 29 -15.72 20.49 17.03
C SER A 29 -14.85 19.63 17.95
N LEU A 30 -14.85 18.32 17.71
CA LEU A 30 -14.21 17.32 18.57
C LEU A 30 -13.09 16.61 17.82
N GLU A 31 -11.88 16.59 18.41
CA GLU A 31 -10.79 15.75 17.94
C GLU A 31 -11.01 14.30 18.39
N ILE A 32 -10.89 13.38 17.46
CA ILE A 32 -11.01 11.94 17.68
C ILE A 32 -9.63 11.34 17.52
N GLU A 33 -9.06 10.88 18.62
CA GLU A 33 -7.76 10.22 18.61
C GLU A 33 -7.82 8.85 17.91
N GLU A 34 -6.69 8.43 17.36
CA GLU A 34 -6.45 7.06 16.90
C GLU A 34 -6.32 6.05 18.07
N LYS A 35 -6.22 6.56 19.30
CA LYS A 35 -5.97 5.79 20.50
C LYS A 35 -7.02 4.71 20.71
N ILE A 36 -6.55 3.48 20.92
CA ILE A 36 -7.41 2.34 21.18
C ILE A 36 -7.69 2.25 22.69
N ASN A 37 -8.96 2.31 23.06
CA ASN A 37 -9.41 2.24 24.45
C ASN A 37 -9.42 0.82 24.98
N LYS A 38 -9.99 -0.11 24.20
CA LYS A 38 -10.08 -1.53 24.54
C LYS A 38 -9.93 -2.41 23.31
N ILE A 39 -9.29 -3.55 23.51
CA ILE A 39 -9.22 -4.67 22.56
C ILE A 39 -9.84 -5.91 23.22
N ARG A 40 -10.63 -6.65 22.46
CA ARG A 40 -11.19 -7.95 22.86
C ARG A 40 -10.97 -8.98 21.76
N TRP A 41 -10.37 -10.10 22.12
CA TRP A 41 -10.32 -11.26 21.23
C TRP A 41 -11.69 -11.91 21.15
N CYS A 42 -12.06 -12.30 19.94
CA CYS A 42 -13.25 -13.05 19.61
C CYS A 42 -12.89 -14.52 19.37
N GLN A 43 -13.90 -15.39 19.35
CA GLN A 43 -13.72 -16.81 19.04
C GLN A 43 -13.01 -17.00 17.70
N THR A 44 -11.99 -17.85 17.69
CA THR A 44 -11.26 -18.22 16.47
C THR A 44 -12.12 -19.15 15.62
N THR A 45 -12.18 -18.90 14.32
CA THR A 45 -12.94 -19.76 13.37
C THR A 45 -12.19 -19.83 12.04
N ASN A 46 -12.25 -20.98 11.37
CA ASN A 46 -11.66 -21.19 10.04
C ASN A 46 -10.19 -20.79 9.93
N GLY A 47 -9.38 -21.07 10.97
CA GLY A 47 -7.95 -20.72 10.99
C GLY A 47 -7.65 -19.21 11.07
N ALA A 48 -8.66 -18.38 11.37
CA ALA A 48 -8.50 -16.94 11.51
C ALA A 48 -8.72 -16.48 12.96
N LEU A 49 -7.96 -15.47 13.35
CA LEU A 49 -8.18 -14.74 14.58
C LEU A 49 -9.13 -13.57 14.33
N PHE A 50 -9.95 -13.27 15.32
CA PHE A 50 -10.88 -12.16 15.27
C PHE A 50 -10.72 -11.30 16.51
N LEU A 51 -10.78 -9.99 16.35
CA LEU A 51 -10.73 -9.07 17.48
C LEU A 51 -11.62 -7.86 17.22
N LEU A 52 -12.11 -7.28 18.31
CA LEU A 52 -12.74 -5.96 18.34
C LEU A 52 -11.72 -4.97 18.89
N SER A 53 -11.55 -3.85 18.21
CA SER A 53 -10.83 -2.68 18.72
C SER A 53 -11.81 -1.52 18.82
N THR A 54 -11.62 -0.66 19.82
CA THR A 54 -12.55 0.43 20.13
C THR A 54 -11.77 1.73 20.35
N ASN A 55 -12.28 2.84 19.83
CA ASN A 55 -11.87 4.19 20.22
C ASN A 55 -13.11 4.96 20.67
N ASP A 56 -12.99 6.28 20.86
CA ASP A 56 -14.09 7.13 21.34
C ASP A 56 -15.22 7.31 20.33
N LYS A 57 -15.08 6.85 19.08
CA LYS A 57 -16.09 7.03 18.04
C LYS A 57 -16.64 5.73 17.48
N THR A 58 -15.77 4.73 17.33
CA THR A 58 -16.04 3.55 16.53
C THR A 58 -15.58 2.28 17.21
N ILE A 59 -16.26 1.19 16.87
CA ILE A 59 -15.82 -0.17 17.16
C ILE A 59 -15.49 -0.83 15.82
N LYS A 60 -14.28 -1.36 15.67
CA LYS A 60 -13.85 -2.08 14.46
C LYS A 60 -13.70 -3.57 14.74
N TYR A 61 -14.32 -4.38 13.89
CA TYR A 61 -14.20 -5.84 13.91
C TYR A 61 -13.19 -6.31 12.88
N TRP A 62 -12.11 -6.92 13.36
CA TRP A 62 -10.96 -7.33 12.56
C TRP A 62 -10.91 -8.85 12.39
N LYS A 63 -10.46 -9.28 11.21
CA LYS A 63 -10.04 -10.65 10.91
C LYS A 63 -8.55 -10.65 10.58
N VAL A 64 -7.78 -11.43 11.34
CA VAL A 64 -6.35 -11.65 11.11
C VAL A 64 -6.17 -13.09 10.67
N GLN A 65 -5.66 -13.29 9.47
CA GLN A 65 -5.46 -14.63 8.90
C GLN A 65 -4.16 -14.69 8.12
N GLU A 66 -3.58 -15.88 8.03
CA GLU A 66 -2.48 -16.13 7.09
C GLU A 66 -3.01 -16.11 5.66
N LYS A 67 -2.25 -15.47 4.77
CA LYS A 67 -2.53 -15.39 3.34
C LYS A 67 -1.25 -15.77 2.60
N LYS A 68 -1.39 -16.65 1.60
CA LYS A 68 -0.28 -16.99 0.69
C LYS A 68 0.13 -15.73 -0.09
N VAL A 69 1.42 -15.41 -0.05
CA VAL A 69 1.95 -14.26 -0.77
C VAL A 69 2.08 -14.63 -2.26
N LYS A 70 1.56 -13.75 -3.12
CA LYS A 70 1.75 -13.83 -4.56
C LYS A 70 2.76 -12.75 -4.93
N LYS A 71 3.88 -13.14 -5.52
CA LYS A 71 4.90 -12.21 -6.02
C LYS A 71 4.78 -12.09 -7.53
N ILE A 72 4.98 -10.89 -8.04
CA ILE A 72 5.06 -10.65 -9.46
C ILE A 72 6.52 -10.84 -9.88
N SER A 73 6.77 -11.79 -10.78
CA SER A 73 8.04 -11.96 -11.46
C SER A 73 7.94 -11.40 -12.88
N GLU A 74 9.09 -11.17 -13.52
CA GLU A 74 9.18 -10.72 -14.92
C GLU A 74 8.57 -9.34 -15.17
N MET A 75 9.22 -8.29 -14.64
CA MET A 75 8.91 -6.91 -15.04
C MET A 75 9.88 -6.45 -16.13
N ASN A 76 9.39 -5.64 -17.07
CA ASN A 76 10.22 -4.97 -18.08
C ASN A 76 10.94 -3.76 -17.48
N VAL A 77 11.61 -3.94 -16.34
CA VAL A 77 12.47 -2.93 -15.75
C VAL A 77 13.87 -3.22 -16.23
N ASP A 78 14.42 -2.34 -17.04
CA ASP A 78 15.85 -2.39 -17.37
C ASP A 78 16.63 -2.24 -16.07
N PRO A 79 17.59 -3.14 -15.75
CA PRO A 79 18.53 -2.93 -14.67
C PRO A 79 19.49 -1.80 -15.09
N SER A 80 18.99 -0.57 -15.16
CA SER A 80 19.79 0.58 -15.55
C SER A 80 20.83 0.80 -14.47
N LYS A 81 22.08 0.56 -14.86
CA LYS A 81 23.38 1.00 -14.33
C LYS A 81 23.33 1.75 -12.99
N PRO A 82 24.19 1.40 -12.01
CA PRO A 82 24.37 2.24 -10.83
C PRO A 82 24.69 3.66 -11.29
N ILE A 83 23.94 4.64 -10.77
CA ILE A 83 24.23 6.07 -10.93
C ILE A 83 25.58 6.30 -10.25
N GLY A 84 26.65 6.21 -11.05
CA GLY A 84 27.97 6.64 -10.70
C GLY A 84 27.99 8.17 -10.74
N ASN A 85 28.29 8.78 -9.60
CA ASN A 85 28.62 10.20 -9.50
C ASN A 85 29.66 10.59 -10.56
N GLY A 86 29.34 11.59 -11.39
CA GLY A 86 30.27 12.23 -12.31
C GLY A 86 29.67 13.55 -12.77
N GLY A 87 30.22 14.66 -12.27
CA GLY A 87 29.70 16.01 -12.49
C GLY A 87 30.10 16.67 -13.82
N ILE A 88 29.66 17.92 -13.89
CA ILE A 88 30.11 19.09 -14.69
C ILE A 88 29.93 19.10 -16.23
N ALA A 89 29.06 20.05 -16.62
CA ALA A 89 29.15 20.99 -17.75
C ALA A 89 29.18 20.45 -19.19
N SER A 90 28.22 20.87 -20.01
CA SER A 90 28.43 22.01 -20.92
C SER A 90 27.20 22.28 -21.79
N SER A 91 26.89 23.55 -21.87
CA SER A 91 25.96 24.24 -22.76
C SER A 91 26.16 23.97 -24.25
N SER A 92 25.08 23.96 -25.03
CA SER A 92 25.08 24.60 -26.35
C SER A 92 23.66 25.02 -26.76
N ASN A 93 23.45 26.33 -26.81
CA ASN A 93 22.33 26.95 -27.53
C ASN A 93 22.57 26.76 -29.05
N SER A 94 21.53 26.44 -29.81
CA SER A 94 21.53 26.73 -31.24
C SER A 94 20.22 27.42 -31.63
N SER A 95 20.36 28.72 -31.89
CA SER A 95 19.38 29.59 -32.50
C SER A 95 19.15 29.19 -33.95
N ILE A 96 17.93 28.76 -34.29
CA ILE A 96 17.52 28.54 -35.68
C ILE A 96 17.40 29.89 -36.38
N GLY A 97 18.43 30.20 -37.18
CA GLY A 97 18.39 31.24 -38.20
C GLY A 97 17.43 30.82 -39.30
N LYS A 98 16.36 31.59 -39.48
CA LYS A 98 15.43 31.46 -40.60
C LYS A 98 16.17 31.84 -41.90
N GLN A 99 16.45 30.86 -42.76
CA GLN A 99 16.75 31.13 -44.17
C GLN A 99 15.45 31.04 -44.96
N TYR A 100 15.04 32.15 -45.57
CA TYR A 100 13.93 32.25 -46.52
C TYR A 100 14.47 32.14 -47.95
N LEU A 101 13.80 31.37 -48.81
CA LEU A 101 13.67 31.44 -50.29
C LEU A 101 12.84 30.19 -50.72
N ALA A 102 12.02 30.11 -51.76
CA ALA A 102 11.21 31.04 -52.55
C ALA A 102 10.25 30.15 -53.38
N ASN A 103 9.01 29.96 -52.90
CA ASN A 103 7.77 29.70 -53.66
C ASN A 103 6.68 29.26 -52.68
N GLY A 104 5.52 29.91 -52.78
CA GLY A 104 4.50 29.98 -51.72
C GLY A 104 3.78 28.67 -51.38
N GLY A 105 3.68 28.41 -50.08
CA GLY A 105 2.76 27.48 -49.42
C GLY A 105 2.89 27.63 -47.91
N ASP A 106 1.83 28.11 -47.24
CA ASP A 106 1.83 28.42 -45.79
C ASP A 106 1.00 27.35 -45.03
N LYS A 107 1.64 26.72 -44.02
CA LYS A 107 1.10 26.02 -42.82
C LYS A 107 0.35 24.69 -43.04
N TYR A 108 0.47 23.66 -42.19
CA TYR A 108 0.51 23.65 -40.71
C TYR A 108 1.45 22.53 -40.21
N ASP A 109 2.42 22.86 -39.37
CA ASP A 109 3.22 21.85 -38.66
C ASP A 109 2.36 21.23 -37.54
N LEU A 110 1.71 20.11 -37.86
CA LEU A 110 1.28 19.16 -36.82
C LEU A 110 2.54 18.76 -36.03
N PRO A 111 2.49 18.72 -34.68
CA PRO A 111 3.57 18.09 -33.92
C PRO A 111 3.57 16.63 -34.35
N ARG A 112 4.51 16.31 -35.22
CA ARG A 112 4.83 14.97 -35.68
C ARG A 112 5.18 14.18 -34.42
N ASN A 113 4.22 13.43 -33.89
CA ASN A 113 4.48 12.35 -32.95
C ASN A 113 5.21 11.25 -33.74
N ASP A 114 6.46 11.54 -34.10
CA ASP A 114 7.42 10.51 -34.48
C ASP A 114 7.66 9.68 -33.23
N PHE A 115 6.81 8.67 -33.04
CA PHE A 115 7.21 7.44 -32.39
C PHE A 115 8.30 6.81 -33.27
N SER A 116 9.50 7.38 -33.22
CA SER A 116 10.67 6.83 -33.88
C SER A 116 10.98 5.51 -33.18
N ILE A 117 10.59 4.42 -33.83
CA ILE A 117 11.00 3.08 -33.42
C ILE A 117 12.54 3.08 -33.51
N PRO A 118 13.26 2.84 -32.41
CA PRO A 118 14.72 2.86 -32.45
C PRO A 118 15.22 1.83 -33.49
N PRO A 119 16.32 2.13 -34.20
CA PRO A 119 16.91 1.18 -35.15
C PRO A 119 17.40 -0.05 -34.37
N GLY A 120 16.58 -1.10 -34.35
CA GLY A 120 16.71 -2.23 -33.44
C GLY A 120 15.38 -2.91 -33.10
N GLY A 121 14.24 -2.28 -33.41
CA GLY A 121 12.91 -2.81 -33.11
C GLY A 121 12.50 -2.54 -31.66
N PHE A 122 11.27 -2.91 -31.30
CA PHE A 122 10.83 -2.85 -29.91
C PHE A 122 11.59 -3.89 -29.08
N PRO A 123 12.04 -3.57 -27.84
CA PRO A 123 12.56 -4.59 -26.95
C PRO A 123 11.49 -5.68 -26.75
N SER A 124 11.90 -6.94 -26.68
CA SER A 124 11.00 -8.05 -26.38
C SER A 124 10.38 -7.86 -25.00
N LEU A 125 9.12 -7.40 -24.97
CA LEU A 125 8.39 -7.15 -23.73
C LEU A 125 7.88 -8.48 -23.17
N ARG A 126 8.09 -8.68 -21.88
CA ARG A 126 7.56 -9.82 -21.11
C ARG A 126 6.30 -9.40 -20.36
N LEU A 127 5.38 -10.35 -20.19
CA LEU A 127 4.20 -10.14 -19.38
C LEU A 127 4.52 -10.47 -17.92
N PRO A 128 4.08 -9.65 -16.94
CA PRO A 128 4.25 -9.97 -15.54
C PRO A 128 3.61 -11.31 -15.19
N VAL A 129 4.40 -12.21 -14.59
CA VAL A 129 3.93 -13.54 -14.17
C VAL A 129 3.69 -13.52 -12.67
N VAL A 130 2.55 -14.05 -12.24
CA VAL A 130 2.24 -14.19 -10.81
C VAL A 130 2.77 -15.53 -10.32
N VAL A 131 3.81 -15.50 -9.50
CA VAL A 131 4.39 -16.68 -8.86
C VAL A 131 3.90 -16.74 -7.42
N THR A 132 3.35 -17.89 -7.02
CA THR A 132 3.02 -18.18 -5.62
C THR A 132 4.28 -18.66 -4.91
N TYR A 133 4.64 -18.01 -3.81
CA TYR A 133 5.70 -18.49 -2.92
C TYR A 133 5.08 -19.29 -1.76
N ASP A 134 5.86 -20.18 -1.14
CA ASP A 134 5.44 -20.91 0.07
C ASP A 134 5.40 -20.03 1.33
N GLU A 135 5.84 -18.78 1.22
CA GLU A 135 5.84 -17.81 2.30
C GLU A 135 4.41 -17.31 2.58
N THR A 136 3.97 -17.43 3.83
CA THR A 136 2.68 -16.94 4.32
C THR A 136 2.85 -15.61 5.04
N SER A 137 1.98 -14.65 4.75
CA SER A 137 1.94 -13.36 5.43
C SER A 137 0.65 -13.23 6.23
N LEU A 138 0.73 -12.71 7.46
CA LEU A 138 -0.45 -12.38 8.25
C LEU A 138 -1.08 -11.09 7.72
N MET A 139 -2.34 -11.19 7.32
CA MET A 139 -3.12 -10.06 6.84
C MET A 139 -4.24 -9.74 7.82
N ALA A 140 -4.25 -8.52 8.34
CA ALA A 140 -5.37 -7.96 9.09
C ALA A 140 -6.35 -7.27 8.15
N ARG A 141 -7.65 -7.59 8.28
CA ARG A 141 -8.73 -6.96 7.50
C ARG A 141 -9.83 -6.50 8.43
N CYS A 142 -10.18 -5.21 8.36
CA CYS A 142 -11.37 -4.69 8.99
C CYS A 142 -12.60 -5.24 8.24
N ARG A 143 -13.45 -6.02 8.91
CA ARG A 143 -14.65 -6.63 8.34
C ARG A 143 -15.88 -5.76 8.56
N ARG A 144 -15.97 -5.08 9.70
CA ARG A 144 -17.09 -4.21 10.05
C ARG A 144 -16.59 -3.03 10.86
N VAL A 145 -17.19 -1.87 10.63
CA VAL A 145 -17.01 -0.66 11.43
C VAL A 145 -18.39 -0.29 11.96
N TYR A 146 -18.51 -0.23 13.28
CA TYR A 146 -19.71 0.26 13.95
C TYR A 146 -19.43 1.70 14.36
N ALA A 147 -19.99 2.64 13.61
CA ALA A 147 -19.89 4.07 13.89
C ALA A 147 -20.78 4.47 15.09
N HIS A 148 -20.60 5.70 15.58
CA HIS A 148 -21.45 6.27 16.64
C HIS A 148 -21.50 5.44 17.91
N ALA A 149 -20.46 4.63 18.18
CA ALA A 149 -20.44 3.73 19.33
C ALA A 149 -20.50 4.49 20.67
N HIS A 150 -20.18 5.78 20.68
CA HIS A 150 -20.29 6.67 21.84
C HIS A 150 -21.71 7.18 22.11
N ASP A 151 -22.56 7.26 21.08
CA ASP A 151 -23.95 7.70 21.26
C ASP A 151 -24.76 6.62 22.02
N TYR A 152 -24.32 5.37 21.89
CA TYR A 152 -24.82 4.25 22.65
C TYR A 152 -23.90 4.06 23.86
N HIS A 153 -24.42 4.12 25.08
CA HIS A 153 -23.64 3.93 26.31
C HIS A 153 -23.25 2.44 26.47
N ILE A 154 -22.39 1.93 25.58
CA ILE A 154 -22.02 0.52 25.49
C ILE A 154 -21.04 0.18 26.60
N ASN A 155 -21.58 -0.39 27.68
CA ASN A 155 -20.78 -0.80 28.85
C ASN A 155 -20.09 -2.16 28.64
N SER A 156 -20.62 -3.00 27.75
CA SER A 156 -20.06 -4.33 27.46
C SER A 156 -20.43 -4.81 26.06
N ILE A 157 -19.58 -5.67 25.49
CA ILE A 157 -19.81 -6.38 24.22
C ILE A 157 -19.53 -7.85 24.49
N SER A 158 -20.48 -8.72 24.17
CA SER A 158 -20.32 -10.18 24.26
C SER A 158 -20.15 -10.80 22.87
N ASN A 159 -19.36 -11.85 22.82
CA ASN A 159 -19.22 -12.75 21.69
C ASN A 159 -20.19 -13.93 21.91
N ASN A 160 -21.47 -13.72 21.66
CA ASN A 160 -22.44 -14.83 21.67
C ASN A 160 -22.24 -15.72 20.44
#